data_AF-C1N7Z3-F1
#
_entry.id   AF-C1N7Z3-F1
#
_cell.length_a   1.000
_cell.length_b   1.000
_cell.length_c   1.000
_cell.angle_alpha   90.00
_cell.angle_beta   90.00
_cell.angle_gamma   90.00
#
_symmetry.space_group_name_H-M   'P 1'
#
loop_
_entity.id
_entity.type
_entity.pdbx_description
1 polymer ?
#
loop_
_entity_poly.entity_id
_entity_poly.type
_entity_poly.pdbx_seq_one_letter_code
_entity_poly.pdbx_strand_id
1 'polypeptide(L)'
;MEPPAVGGGGGSHYYVALPDPRAKPRALADLVVNVALAAARQTSSDRSIARGETNRKPAVVAVVVVRDARDGVDDAVEDIARAGKDVARVDDRADVVVASLRADQPPGDRADALERFRAARRREDGETFSTTFARGGVFALVTSEACLPSPGAGEGALGASLVINMETPKSREAYARRTRAGLGGGGRAGGGGGGGVVVLNVIAPHQLSALRAVLPDGVALDAMPIDLIDTLAADVAAGGRER
;
A
#
# COMPACT_ATOMS: atom_id res chain seq x y z
N MET A 1 1.18 26.77 22.42
CA MET A 1 2.06 25.83 21.68
C MET A 1 1.18 25.25 20.59
N GLU A 2 1.21 25.83 19.40
CA GLU A 2 0.44 25.32 18.26
C GLU A 2 0.99 23.96 17.83
N PRO A 3 0.15 23.00 17.43
CA PRO A 3 0.63 21.76 16.83
C PRO A 3 1.37 22.10 15.52
N PRO A 4 2.47 21.41 15.19
CA PRO A 4 3.18 21.65 13.94
C PRO A 4 2.22 21.41 12.77
N ALA A 5 2.19 22.36 11.84
CA ALA A 5 1.46 22.23 10.59
C ALA A 5 1.83 20.89 9.93
N VAL A 6 0.82 20.04 9.73
CA VAL A 6 0.98 18.80 8.96
C VAL A 6 1.30 19.22 7.54
N GLY A 7 2.59 19.19 7.19
CA GLY A 7 3.08 19.54 5.85
C GLY A 7 2.28 18.79 4.79
N GLY A 8 1.90 19.51 3.74
CA GLY A 8 1.10 19.01 2.62
C GLY A 8 1.59 17.65 2.13
N GLY A 9 0.65 16.71 2.03
CA GLY A 9 0.89 15.31 1.71
C GLY A 9 1.64 15.15 0.39
N GLY A 10 2.85 14.62 0.46
CA GLY A 10 3.64 14.20 -0.71
C GLY A 10 3.13 12.89 -1.31
N GLY A 11 1.83 12.79 -1.59
CA GLY A 11 1.20 11.58 -2.12
C GLY A 11 -0.02 11.87 -3.01
N SER A 12 -0.36 10.94 -3.88
CA SER A 12 -1.54 11.02 -4.74
C SER A 12 -2.73 10.39 -4.04
N HIS A 13 -3.84 11.11 -3.92
CA HIS A 13 -5.01 10.66 -3.16
C HIS A 13 -6.20 10.40 -4.09
N TYR A 14 -6.65 9.15 -4.12
CA TYR A 14 -7.74 8.68 -4.97
C TYR A 14 -8.90 8.13 -4.16
N TYR A 15 -10.08 8.07 -4.77
CA TYR A 15 -11.21 7.29 -4.27
C TYR A 15 -11.82 6.38 -5.33
N VAL A 16 -12.38 5.26 -4.88
CA VAL A 16 -13.29 4.41 -5.65
C VAL A 16 -14.61 4.35 -4.92
N ALA A 17 -15.69 4.70 -5.61
CA ALA A 17 -17.04 4.59 -5.10
C ALA A 17 -17.65 3.24 -5.52
N LEU A 18 -17.83 2.33 -4.56
CA LEU A 18 -18.48 1.05 -4.78
C LEU A 18 -19.95 1.12 -4.33
N PRO A 19 -20.92 0.83 -5.22
CA PRO A 19 -22.34 0.99 -4.91
C PRO A 19 -22.83 0.02 -3.83
N ASP A 20 -22.23 -1.17 -3.74
CA ASP A 20 -22.53 -2.18 -2.71
C ASP A 20 -21.35 -2.33 -1.73
N PRO A 21 -21.52 -2.06 -0.43
CA PRO A 21 -20.51 -2.33 0.59
C PRO A 21 -20.04 -3.79 0.62
N ARG A 22 -20.88 -4.75 0.24
CA ARG A 22 -20.52 -6.18 0.17
C ARG A 22 -19.56 -6.48 -0.97
N ALA A 23 -19.44 -5.60 -1.95
CA ALA A 23 -18.46 -5.73 -3.03
C ALA A 23 -17.05 -5.31 -2.60
N LYS A 24 -16.89 -4.64 -1.43
CA LYS A 24 -15.59 -4.12 -0.98
C LYS A 24 -14.50 -5.20 -0.85
N PRO A 25 -14.73 -6.34 -0.19
CA PRO A 25 -13.67 -7.34 -0.02
C PRO A 25 -13.19 -7.92 -1.36
N ARG A 26 -14.14 -8.21 -2.25
CA ARG A 26 -13.84 -8.66 -3.62
C ARG A 26 -13.11 -7.59 -4.43
N ALA A 27 -13.55 -6.34 -4.39
CA ALA A 27 -12.90 -5.25 -5.09
C ALA A 27 -11.48 -4.96 -4.56
N LEU A 28 -11.26 -5.12 -3.25
CA LEU A 28 -9.92 -5.07 -2.64
C LEU A 28 -9.02 -6.18 -3.17
N ALA A 29 -9.53 -7.42 -3.17
CA ALA A 29 -8.79 -8.56 -3.67
C ALA A 29 -8.44 -8.40 -5.17
N ASP A 30 -9.42 -8.02 -6.00
CA ASP A 30 -9.23 -7.75 -7.43
C ASP A 30 -8.23 -6.60 -7.66
N LEU A 31 -8.27 -5.55 -6.85
CA LEU A 31 -7.30 -4.45 -6.91
C LEU A 31 -5.88 -4.92 -6.60
N VAL A 32 -5.68 -5.61 -5.47
CA VAL A 32 -4.36 -6.10 -5.05
C VAL A 32 -3.78 -7.04 -6.11
N VAL A 33 -4.62 -7.91 -6.67
CA VAL A 33 -4.28 -8.77 -7.80
C VAL A 33 -3.86 -7.99 -9.03
N ASN A 34 -4.64 -6.98 -9.41
CA ASN A 34 -4.36 -6.19 -10.61
C ASN A 34 -3.06 -5.40 -10.45
N VAL A 35 -2.78 -4.87 -9.26
CA VAL A 35 -1.50 -4.23 -8.94
C VAL A 35 -0.36 -5.25 -9.02
N ALA A 36 -0.54 -6.48 -8.53
CA ALA A 36 0.46 -7.54 -8.64
C ALA A 36 0.73 -7.94 -10.11
N LEU A 37 -0.31 -8.07 -10.92
CA LEU A 37 -0.21 -8.34 -12.35
C LEU A 37 0.50 -7.20 -13.09
N ALA A 38 0.18 -5.94 -12.77
CA ALA A 38 0.82 -4.79 -13.37
C ALA A 38 2.31 -4.71 -12.99
N ALA A 39 2.65 -4.93 -11.71
CA ALA A 39 4.03 -5.03 -11.25
C ALA A 39 4.78 -6.17 -11.96
N ALA A 40 4.15 -7.33 -12.12
CA ALA A 40 4.70 -8.46 -12.87
C ALA A 40 4.92 -8.13 -14.35
N ARG A 41 4.02 -7.42 -15.03
CA ARG A 41 4.19 -6.99 -16.43
C ARG A 41 5.32 -5.99 -16.62
N GLN A 42 5.59 -5.15 -15.62
CA GLN A 42 6.73 -4.24 -15.68
C GLN A 42 8.07 -4.95 -15.53
N THR A 43 8.12 -6.11 -14.85
CA THR A 43 9.31 -6.98 -14.90
C THR A 43 9.65 -7.47 -16.31
N SER A 44 8.63 -7.61 -17.18
CA SER A 44 8.80 -8.23 -18.50
C SER A 44 9.00 -7.20 -19.62
N SER A 45 8.51 -5.97 -19.47
CA SER A 45 8.64 -4.92 -20.49
C SER A 45 9.91 -4.06 -20.36
N ASP A 46 10.47 -3.90 -19.16
CA ASP A 46 11.67 -3.07 -18.99
C ASP A 46 12.96 -3.91 -18.95
N ARG A 47 13.71 -3.81 -20.05
CA ARG A 47 15.17 -3.62 -20.01
C ARG A 47 16.07 -4.82 -19.66
N SER A 48 15.60 -6.07 -19.78
CA SER A 48 16.42 -7.26 -19.50
C SER A 48 17.55 -7.53 -20.51
N ILE A 49 17.57 -6.88 -21.69
CA ILE A 49 18.54 -7.19 -22.77
C ILE A 49 19.66 -6.13 -22.89
N ALA A 50 19.45 -4.89 -22.45
CA ALA A 50 20.33 -3.79 -22.86
C ALA A 50 21.50 -3.44 -21.92
N ARG A 51 21.53 -3.90 -20.65
CA ARG A 51 22.52 -3.39 -19.67
C ARG A 51 23.16 -4.40 -18.71
N GLY A 52 22.85 -5.69 -18.79
CA GLY A 52 23.42 -6.67 -17.85
C GLY A 52 23.04 -6.44 -16.38
N GLU A 53 22.00 -5.65 -16.11
CA GLU A 53 21.47 -5.41 -14.78
C GLU A 53 20.66 -6.64 -14.33
N THR A 54 21.14 -7.30 -13.28
CA THR A 54 20.52 -8.50 -12.72
C THR A 54 19.15 -8.17 -12.10
N ASN A 55 18.08 -8.59 -12.79
CA ASN A 55 16.83 -9.12 -12.23
C ASN A 55 16.21 -8.35 -11.04
N ARG A 56 16.10 -7.02 -11.13
CA ARG A 56 15.24 -6.24 -10.20
C ARG A 56 13.79 -6.44 -10.59
N LYS A 57 13.02 -7.16 -9.78
CA LYS A 57 11.59 -7.33 -9.99
C LYS A 57 10.84 -6.35 -9.09
N PRO A 58 9.94 -5.49 -9.60
CA PRO A 58 9.20 -4.56 -8.77
C PRO A 58 8.31 -5.38 -7.84
N ALA A 59 8.48 -5.12 -6.55
CA ALA A 59 7.56 -5.55 -5.51
C ALA A 59 6.82 -4.29 -5.05
N VAL A 60 5.49 -4.28 -5.11
CA VAL A 60 4.68 -3.20 -4.55
C VAL A 60 4.39 -3.53 -3.10
N VAL A 61 4.60 -2.59 -2.19
CA VAL A 61 4.28 -2.78 -0.78
C VAL A 61 3.05 -1.96 -0.40
N ALA A 62 1.98 -2.67 -0.05
CA ALA A 62 0.69 -2.09 0.29
C ALA A 62 0.37 -2.23 1.78
N VAL A 63 -0.20 -1.19 2.38
CA VAL A 63 -0.86 -1.22 3.69
C VAL A 63 -2.36 -1.12 3.47
N VAL A 64 -3.11 -2.15 3.88
CA VAL A 64 -4.56 -2.18 3.83
C VAL A 64 -5.10 -1.90 5.22
N VAL A 65 -5.81 -0.79 5.38
CA VAL A 65 -6.41 -0.39 6.65
C VAL A 65 -7.88 -0.79 6.65
N VAL A 66 -8.25 -1.67 7.58
CA VAL A 66 -9.62 -2.09 7.87
C VAL A 66 -10.05 -1.59 9.24
N ARG A 67 -11.35 -1.39 9.43
CA ARG A 67 -11.89 -0.83 10.68
C ARG A 67 -11.99 -1.85 11.80
N ASP A 68 -12.39 -3.08 11.49
CA ASP A 68 -12.65 -4.11 12.50
C ASP A 68 -11.35 -4.83 12.89
N ALA A 69 -11.05 -4.81 14.19
CA ALA A 69 -9.71 -5.13 14.70
C ALA A 69 -9.27 -6.58 14.51
N ARG A 70 -10.23 -7.52 14.44
CA ARG A 70 -9.95 -8.96 14.35
C ARG A 70 -10.62 -9.58 13.13
N ASP A 71 -11.95 -9.69 13.15
CA ASP A 71 -12.69 -10.40 12.10
C ASP A 71 -12.51 -9.74 10.73
N GLY A 72 -12.57 -8.40 10.67
CA GLY A 72 -12.34 -7.65 9.43
C GLY A 72 -10.90 -7.73 8.89
N VAL A 73 -9.91 -7.91 9.76
CA VAL A 73 -8.51 -8.16 9.33
C VAL A 73 -8.40 -9.57 8.74
N ASP A 74 -8.96 -10.56 9.42
CA ASP A 74 -8.85 -11.97 9.02
C ASP A 74 -9.61 -12.25 7.71
N ASP A 75 -10.81 -11.71 7.57
CA ASP A 75 -11.61 -11.81 6.34
C ASP A 75 -10.86 -11.20 5.15
N ALA A 76 -10.29 -9.99 5.32
CA ALA A 76 -9.55 -9.32 4.26
C ALA A 76 -8.25 -10.08 3.89
N VAL A 77 -7.57 -10.67 4.88
CA VAL A 77 -6.40 -11.53 4.64
C VAL A 77 -6.79 -12.76 3.84
N GLU A 78 -7.89 -13.42 4.21
CA GLU A 78 -8.37 -14.62 3.52
C GLU A 78 -8.76 -14.30 2.07
N ASP A 79 -9.50 -13.22 1.84
CA ASP A 79 -9.93 -12.81 0.51
C ASP A 79 -8.76 -12.44 -0.40
N ILE A 80 -7.78 -11.65 0.11
CA ILE A 80 -6.56 -11.31 -0.64
C ILE A 80 -5.74 -12.58 -0.92
N ALA A 81 -5.56 -13.46 0.07
CA ALA A 81 -4.80 -14.70 -0.11
C ALA A 81 -5.45 -15.63 -1.15
N ARG A 82 -6.78 -15.71 -1.14
CA ARG A 82 -7.54 -16.53 -2.09
C ARG A 82 -7.38 -16.00 -3.51
N ALA A 83 -7.58 -14.70 -3.72
CA ALA A 83 -7.42 -14.09 -5.03
C ALA A 83 -5.95 -14.16 -5.53
N GLY A 84 -4.99 -14.00 -4.62
CA GLY A 84 -3.57 -14.20 -4.91
C GLY A 84 -3.26 -15.60 -5.44
N LYS A 85 -3.81 -16.65 -4.82
CA LYS A 85 -3.65 -18.04 -5.28
C LYS A 85 -4.26 -18.26 -6.66
N ASP A 86 -5.43 -17.67 -6.93
CA ASP A 86 -6.10 -17.80 -8.22
C ASP A 86 -5.29 -17.14 -9.33
N VAL A 87 -4.62 -16.03 -9.04
CA VAL A 87 -3.80 -15.30 -10.02
C VAL A 87 -2.48 -16.00 -10.27
N ALA A 88 -1.83 -16.52 -9.23
CA ALA A 88 -0.60 -17.31 -9.40
C ALA A 88 -0.80 -18.57 -10.26
N ARG A 89 -2.05 -19.07 -10.40
CA ARG A 89 -2.40 -20.15 -11.33
C ARG A 89 -2.50 -19.69 -12.79
N VAL A 90 -2.81 -18.41 -13.03
CA VAL A 90 -3.05 -17.84 -14.36
C VAL A 90 -1.80 -17.17 -14.91
N ASP A 91 -1.07 -16.43 -14.07
CA ASP A 91 0.20 -15.80 -14.40
C ASP A 91 1.21 -16.16 -13.32
N ASP A 92 2.16 -17.01 -13.68
CA ASP A 92 3.17 -17.47 -12.75
C ASP A 92 4.03 -16.29 -12.26
N ARG A 93 4.13 -15.19 -13.03
CA ARG A 93 4.93 -13.99 -12.73
C ARG A 93 4.34 -13.09 -11.65
N ALA A 94 3.07 -13.24 -11.32
CA ALA A 94 2.39 -12.44 -10.31
C ALA A 94 2.33 -13.19 -8.99
N ASP A 95 2.87 -12.57 -7.94
CA ASP A 95 2.82 -13.10 -6.58
C ASP A 95 2.08 -12.12 -5.66
N VAL A 96 1.29 -12.65 -4.74
CA VAL A 96 0.58 -11.88 -3.73
C VAL A 96 0.86 -12.51 -2.38
N VAL A 97 1.64 -11.81 -1.57
CA VAL A 97 1.89 -12.18 -0.18
C VAL A 97 1.10 -11.26 0.72
N VAL A 98 0.40 -11.85 1.67
CA VAL A 98 -0.41 -11.12 2.64
C VAL A 98 0.03 -11.46 4.06
N ALA A 99 0.11 -10.45 4.90
CA ALA A 99 0.36 -10.57 6.33
C ALA A 99 -0.65 -9.72 7.10
N SER A 100 -0.96 -10.11 8.33
CA SER A 100 -1.85 -9.36 9.22
C SER A 100 -1.08 -8.73 10.36
N LEU A 101 -1.51 -7.53 10.76
CA LEU A 101 -1.03 -6.82 11.93
C LEU A 101 -2.23 -6.48 12.82
N ARG A 102 -2.35 -7.22 13.94
CA ARG A 102 -3.43 -7.11 14.92
C ARG A 102 -2.89 -6.78 16.32
N ALA A 103 -3.73 -6.16 17.13
CA ALA A 103 -3.35 -5.75 18.48
C ALA A 103 -3.24 -6.95 19.44
N ASP A 104 -4.02 -8.00 19.17
CA ASP A 104 -4.10 -9.23 19.97
C ASP A 104 -3.09 -10.32 19.54
N GLN A 105 -2.30 -10.07 18.49
CA GLN A 105 -1.29 -11.00 18.04
C GLN A 105 -0.15 -11.16 19.07
N PRO A 106 0.42 -12.36 19.20
CA PRO A 106 1.66 -12.55 19.93
C PRO A 106 2.74 -11.57 19.45
N PRO A 107 3.56 -11.00 20.37
CA PRO A 107 4.60 -10.06 19.99
C PRO A 107 5.58 -10.60 18.93
N GLY A 108 5.85 -11.90 18.96
CA GLY A 108 6.69 -12.60 17.97
C GLY A 108 6.09 -12.55 16.57
N ASP A 109 4.82 -12.93 16.42
CA ASP A 109 4.11 -12.94 15.14
C ASP A 109 4.00 -11.52 14.56
N ARG A 110 3.77 -10.53 15.43
CA ARG A 110 3.74 -9.11 15.05
C ARG A 110 5.10 -8.64 14.53
N ALA A 111 6.18 -8.97 15.24
CA ALA A 111 7.54 -8.61 14.84
C ALA A 111 7.91 -9.27 13.50
N ASP A 112 7.55 -10.53 13.32
CA ASP A 112 7.78 -11.29 12.11
C ASP A 112 7.01 -10.72 10.90
N ALA A 113 5.74 -10.33 11.06
CA ALA A 113 4.96 -9.65 10.01
C ALA A 113 5.61 -8.32 9.58
N LEU A 114 6.06 -7.51 10.53
CA LEU A 114 6.74 -6.23 10.25
C LEU A 114 8.12 -6.43 9.61
N GLU A 115 8.88 -7.45 10.00
CA GLU A 115 10.16 -7.78 9.37
C GLU A 115 9.98 -8.24 7.93
N ARG A 116 8.98 -9.09 7.65
CA ARG A 116 8.62 -9.47 6.28
C ARG A 116 8.24 -8.27 5.44
N PHE A 117 7.45 -7.34 6.00
CA PHE A 117 7.07 -6.10 5.33
C PHE A 117 8.28 -5.22 5.01
N ARG A 118 9.16 -4.97 5.99
CA ARG A 118 10.41 -4.20 5.77
C ARG A 118 11.33 -4.86 4.76
N ALA A 119 11.42 -6.19 4.78
CA ALA A 119 12.16 -6.92 3.78
C ALA A 119 11.55 -6.75 2.38
N ALA A 120 10.22 -6.77 2.25
CA ALA A 120 9.54 -6.47 0.98
C ALA A 120 9.83 -5.04 0.51
N ARG A 121 9.83 -4.07 1.44
CA ARG A 121 10.13 -2.67 1.12
C ARG A 121 11.56 -2.47 0.63
N ARG A 122 12.55 -3.09 1.28
CA ARG A 122 13.95 -3.07 0.79
C ARG A 122 14.09 -3.67 -0.62
N ARG A 123 13.22 -4.59 -1.03
CA ARG A 123 13.20 -5.13 -2.40
C ARG A 123 12.59 -4.14 -3.38
N GLU A 124 11.48 -3.49 -3.01
CA GLU A 124 10.86 -2.41 -3.77
C GLU A 124 11.86 -1.28 -4.07
N ASP A 125 12.64 -0.89 -3.06
CA ASP A 125 13.71 0.12 -3.18
C ASP A 125 14.96 -0.39 -3.95
N GLY A 126 14.98 -1.68 -4.33
CA GLY A 126 16.10 -2.30 -5.05
C GLY A 126 17.35 -2.56 -4.20
N GLU A 127 17.25 -2.50 -2.87
CA GLU A 127 18.35 -2.61 -1.92
C GLU A 127 18.70 -4.06 -1.54
N THR A 128 17.83 -5.04 -1.81
CA THR A 128 18.07 -6.45 -1.45
C THR A 128 17.65 -7.41 -2.55
N PHE A 129 18.53 -8.36 -2.89
CA PHE A 129 18.19 -9.55 -3.67
C PHE A 129 17.80 -10.67 -2.69
N SER A 130 16.61 -11.24 -2.82
CA SER A 130 16.20 -12.36 -1.96
C SER A 130 15.32 -13.34 -2.73
N THR A 131 15.49 -14.62 -2.39
CA THR A 131 14.88 -15.79 -3.03
C THR A 131 13.46 -16.08 -2.59
N THR A 132 12.93 -15.39 -1.56
CA THR A 132 11.58 -15.65 -1.01
C THR A 132 10.47 -15.14 -1.94
N PHE A 133 10.73 -14.09 -2.71
CA PHE A 133 9.90 -13.63 -3.81
C PHE A 133 10.64 -13.95 -5.10
N ALA A 134 10.27 -15.03 -5.77
CA ALA A 134 10.93 -15.37 -7.02
C ALA A 134 10.57 -14.38 -8.15
N ARG A 135 9.55 -13.52 -7.98
CA ARG A 135 8.79 -12.87 -9.07
C ARG A 135 8.27 -11.47 -8.67
N GLY A 136 7.81 -10.68 -9.65
CA GLY A 136 7.16 -9.39 -9.36
C GLY A 136 5.85 -9.63 -8.60
N GLY A 137 5.45 -8.72 -7.72
CA GLY A 137 4.30 -9.01 -6.86
C GLY A 137 3.93 -7.92 -5.88
N VAL A 138 2.90 -8.20 -5.08
CA VAL A 138 2.43 -7.31 -4.01
C VAL A 138 2.67 -7.97 -2.66
N PHE A 139 3.23 -7.20 -1.72
CA PHE A 139 3.15 -7.50 -0.29
C PHE A 139 2.05 -6.64 0.33
N ALA A 140 0.95 -7.26 0.77
CA ALA A 140 -0.15 -6.58 1.45
C ALA A 140 -0.06 -6.81 2.97
N LEU A 141 0.14 -5.73 3.73
CA LEU A 141 -0.01 -5.74 5.18
C LEU A 141 -1.42 -5.26 5.54
N VAL A 142 -2.27 -6.18 5.97
CA VAL A 142 -3.64 -5.89 6.41
C VAL A 142 -3.60 -5.56 7.90
N THR A 143 -4.16 -4.42 8.27
CA THR A 143 -4.09 -3.95 9.65
C THR A 143 -5.31 -3.15 10.04
N SER A 144 -5.55 -3.06 11.34
CA SER A 144 -6.53 -2.13 11.90
C SER A 144 -5.88 -0.82 12.29
N GLU A 145 -6.71 0.22 12.41
CA GLU A 145 -6.24 1.55 12.81
C GLU A 145 -5.49 1.54 14.15
N ALA A 146 -5.83 0.63 15.07
CA ALA A 146 -5.15 0.50 16.36
C ALA A 146 -3.67 0.15 16.23
N CYS A 147 -3.28 -0.54 15.16
CA CYS A 147 -1.92 -1.05 14.97
C CYS A 147 -1.05 -0.18 14.04
N LEU A 148 -1.60 0.92 13.52
CA LEU A 148 -0.84 1.86 12.71
C LEU A 148 0.20 2.59 13.56
N PRO A 149 1.38 2.93 13.01
CA PRO A 149 2.39 3.67 13.74
C PRO A 149 1.84 4.94 14.37
N SER A 150 2.19 5.19 15.63
CA SER A 150 1.86 6.43 16.34
C SER A 150 3.10 7.32 16.46
N PRO A 151 3.09 8.52 15.85
CA PRO A 151 4.18 9.49 16.02
C PRO A 151 4.38 9.91 17.47
N GLY A 152 3.31 9.99 18.26
CA GLY A 152 3.38 10.32 19.68
C GLY A 152 4.10 9.26 20.52
N ALA A 153 4.20 8.03 20.02
CA ALA A 153 4.97 6.95 20.61
C ALA A 153 6.40 6.85 20.05
N GLY A 154 6.80 7.77 19.16
CA GLY A 154 8.11 7.74 18.50
C GLY A 154 8.23 6.67 17.40
N GLU A 155 7.12 6.07 16.96
CA GLU A 155 7.13 5.05 15.92
C GLU A 155 7.32 5.66 14.53
N GLY A 156 8.24 5.08 13.75
CA GLY A 156 8.46 5.45 12.36
C GLY A 156 7.34 4.96 11.44
N ALA A 157 7.19 5.65 10.30
CA ALA A 157 6.29 5.19 9.23
C ALA A 157 6.69 3.81 8.68
N LEU A 158 5.74 3.08 8.12
CA LEU A 158 6.01 1.78 7.50
C LEU A 158 6.70 1.93 6.13
N GLY A 159 6.45 3.04 5.43
CA GLY A 159 7.07 3.32 4.13
C GLY A 159 6.40 2.60 2.96
N ALA A 160 5.09 2.32 3.07
CA ALA A 160 4.32 1.69 2.00
C ALA A 160 4.18 2.62 0.78
N SER A 161 4.31 2.08 -0.42
CA SER A 161 4.03 2.83 -1.66
C SER A 161 2.53 2.96 -1.95
N LEU A 162 1.72 2.05 -1.41
CA LEU A 162 0.27 2.04 -1.54
C LEU A 162 -0.40 1.94 -0.16
N VAL A 163 -1.35 2.83 0.13
CA VAL A 163 -2.22 2.76 1.30
C VAL A 163 -3.66 2.61 0.83
N ILE A 164 -4.35 1.55 1.24
CA ILE A 164 -5.75 1.28 0.88
C ILE A 164 -6.61 1.42 2.13
N ASN A 165 -7.49 2.43 2.15
CA ASN A 165 -8.48 2.63 3.21
C ASN A 165 -9.78 1.93 2.81
N MET A 166 -10.12 0.83 3.49
CA MET A 166 -11.35 0.07 3.20
C MET A 166 -12.62 0.73 3.71
N GLU A 167 -12.48 1.61 4.70
CA GLU A 167 -13.55 2.44 5.24
C GLU A 167 -13.13 3.91 5.28
N THR A 168 -14.12 4.78 5.09
CA THR A 168 -13.94 6.24 5.20
C THR A 168 -13.40 6.60 6.60
N PRO A 169 -12.27 7.31 6.69
CA PRO A 169 -11.75 7.83 7.96
C PRO A 169 -12.78 8.77 8.61
N LYS A 170 -12.91 8.70 9.94
CA LYS A 170 -13.92 9.48 10.68
C LYS A 170 -13.45 10.87 11.12
N SER A 171 -12.14 11.13 11.03
CA SER A 171 -11.54 12.39 11.44
C SER A 171 -10.31 12.69 10.58
N ARG A 172 -9.90 13.97 10.57
CA ARG A 172 -8.65 14.42 9.93
C ARG A 172 -7.43 13.69 10.51
N GLU A 173 -7.43 13.45 11.82
CA GLU A 173 -6.37 12.71 12.51
C GLU A 173 -6.28 11.26 12.03
N ALA A 174 -7.42 10.57 11.93
CA ALA A 174 -7.47 9.20 11.40
C ALA A 174 -6.94 9.14 9.96
N TYR A 175 -7.34 10.09 9.11
CA TYR A 175 -6.86 10.18 7.73
C TYR A 175 -5.34 10.40 7.67
N ALA A 176 -4.83 11.36 8.47
CA ALA A 176 -3.42 11.67 8.54
C ALA A 176 -2.59 10.48 9.05
N ARG A 177 -3.08 9.76 10.06
CA ARG A 177 -2.41 8.58 10.61
C ARG A 177 -2.30 7.45 9.58
N ARG A 178 -3.37 7.17 8.84
CA ARG A 178 -3.38 6.17 7.76
C ARG A 178 -2.43 6.54 6.63
N THR A 179 -2.46 7.79 6.20
CA THR A 179 -1.57 8.32 5.15
C THR A 179 -0.10 8.26 5.60
N ARG A 180 0.19 8.63 6.84
CA ARG A 180 1.53 8.63 7.41
C ARG A 180 2.12 7.23 7.57
N ALA A 181 1.29 6.19 7.67
CA ALA A 181 1.80 4.83 7.63
C ALA A 181 2.51 4.53 6.30
N GLY A 182 2.03 5.08 5.18
CA GLY A 182 2.69 5.00 3.88
C GLY A 182 3.84 5.99 3.72
N LEU A 183 3.66 7.25 4.13
CA LEU A 183 4.68 8.30 3.97
C LEU A 183 5.89 8.00 4.87
N GLY A 184 6.89 7.35 4.28
CA GLY A 184 8.20 7.15 4.90
C GLY A 184 8.69 8.47 5.51
N GLY A 185 9.05 8.43 6.79
CA GLY A 185 9.72 9.56 7.42
C GLY A 185 10.98 9.87 6.64
N GLY A 186 11.14 11.12 6.22
CA GLY A 186 12.35 11.61 5.57
C GLY A 186 13.59 11.16 6.33
N GLY A 187 14.38 10.33 5.65
CA GLY A 187 15.56 9.68 6.21
C GLY A 187 16.60 9.32 5.15
N ARG A 188 16.67 10.06 4.04
CA ARG A 188 17.91 10.20 3.28
C ARG A 188 18.52 11.56 3.62
N ALA A 189 19.36 11.57 4.64
CA ALA A 189 20.43 12.55 4.71
C ALA A 189 21.38 12.25 3.53
N GLY A 190 21.11 12.88 2.38
CA GLY A 190 21.85 12.71 1.14
C GLY A 190 21.14 11.82 0.11
N GLY A 191 20.47 12.46 -0.85
CA GLY A 191 19.85 11.81 -2.01
C GLY A 191 18.34 12.01 -2.06
N GLY A 192 17.91 13.02 -2.82
CA GLY A 192 16.50 13.28 -3.09
C GLY A 192 15.81 12.06 -3.70
N GLY A 193 14.72 11.63 -3.09
CA GLY A 193 13.94 10.49 -3.55
C GLY A 193 12.57 10.53 -2.89
N GLY A 194 11.75 11.50 -3.29
CA GLY A 194 10.35 11.57 -2.93
C GLY A 194 9.57 10.55 -3.74
N GLY A 195 9.61 9.28 -3.33
CA GLY A 195 8.66 8.29 -3.83
C GLY A 195 7.28 8.66 -3.31
N GLY A 196 6.39 9.12 -4.20
CA GLY A 196 5.03 9.51 -3.84
C GLY A 196 4.23 8.31 -3.34
N VAL A 197 3.53 8.46 -2.22
CA VAL A 197 2.62 7.42 -1.71
C VAL A 197 1.29 7.56 -2.42
N VAL A 198 0.72 6.45 -2.90
CA VAL A 198 -0.66 6.45 -3.38
C VAL A 198 -1.60 6.06 -2.24
N VAL A 199 -2.58 6.92 -1.97
CA VAL A 199 -3.64 6.66 -0.99
C VAL A 199 -4.95 6.41 -1.72
N LEU A 200 -5.47 5.21 -1.63
CA LEU A 200 -6.76 4.83 -2.21
C LEU A 200 -7.83 4.73 -1.13
N ASN A 201 -8.97 5.39 -1.35
CA ASN A 201 -10.11 5.36 -0.44
C ASN A 201 -11.28 4.59 -1.07
N VAL A 202 -11.62 3.44 -0.50
CA VAL A 202 -12.75 2.62 -0.94
C VAL A 202 -14.01 3.03 -0.18
N ILE A 203 -14.91 3.73 -0.86
CA ILE A 203 -16.08 4.37 -0.24
C ILE A 203 -17.39 3.91 -0.88
N ALA A 204 -18.50 4.07 -0.17
CA ALA A 204 -19.81 4.08 -0.81
C ALA A 204 -20.06 5.47 -1.46
N PRO A 205 -20.88 5.58 -2.52
CA PRO A 205 -21.10 6.84 -3.24
C PRO A 205 -21.50 8.03 -2.34
N HIS A 206 -22.35 7.78 -1.34
CA HIS A 206 -22.82 8.81 -0.41
C HIS A 206 -21.75 9.28 0.60
N GLN A 207 -20.61 8.59 0.72
CA GLN A 207 -19.57 8.90 1.70
C GLN A 207 -18.52 9.90 1.18
N LEU A 208 -18.60 10.30 -0.10
CA LEU A 208 -17.61 11.20 -0.71
C LEU A 208 -17.51 12.56 0.01
N SER A 209 -18.66 13.15 0.38
CA SER A 209 -18.68 14.41 1.11
C SER A 209 -18.06 14.29 2.51
N ALA A 210 -18.31 13.18 3.20
CA ALA A 210 -17.71 12.90 4.50
C ALA A 210 -16.20 12.69 4.40
N LEU A 211 -15.74 11.98 3.37
CA LEU A 211 -14.32 11.81 3.08
C LEU A 211 -13.64 13.17 2.83
N ARG A 212 -14.24 14.04 2.02
CA ARG A 212 -13.70 15.38 1.73
C ARG A 212 -13.58 16.24 2.99
N ALA A 213 -14.53 16.14 3.92
CA ALA A 213 -14.49 16.89 5.17
C ALA A 213 -13.32 16.52 6.09
N VAL A 214 -12.80 15.29 5.98
CA VAL A 214 -11.69 14.79 6.79
C VAL A 214 -10.33 14.86 6.08
N LEU A 215 -10.27 15.35 4.85
CA LEU A 215 -8.99 15.56 4.19
C LEU A 215 -8.23 16.72 4.86
N PRO A 216 -6.89 16.59 4.98
CA PRO A 216 -6.03 17.73 5.30
C PRO A 216 -6.17 18.83 4.24
N ASP A 217 -5.94 20.07 4.65
CA ASP A 217 -6.05 21.21 3.73
C ASP A 217 -4.96 21.10 2.64
N GLY A 218 -5.34 21.39 1.39
CA GLY A 218 -4.44 21.29 0.22
C GLY A 218 -4.29 19.88 -0.38
N VAL A 219 -4.95 18.85 0.18
CA VAL A 219 -5.02 17.52 -0.44
C VAL A 219 -6.08 17.50 -1.54
N ALA A 220 -5.66 17.31 -2.79
CA ALA A 220 -6.56 17.01 -3.89
C ALA A 220 -7.03 15.56 -3.81
N LEU A 221 -8.33 15.31 -3.99
CA LEU A 221 -8.91 13.97 -3.99
C LEU A 221 -9.62 13.74 -5.32
N ASP A 222 -9.04 12.86 -6.12
CA ASP A 222 -9.52 12.53 -7.46
C ASP A 222 -10.21 11.17 -7.50
N ALA A 223 -11.14 11.01 -8.42
CA ALA A 223 -11.67 9.67 -8.72
C ALA A 223 -10.53 8.81 -9.27
N MET A 224 -10.47 7.54 -8.88
CA MET A 224 -9.48 6.62 -9.40
C MET A 224 -9.57 6.57 -10.94
N PRO A 225 -8.50 6.95 -11.67
CA PRO A 225 -8.50 6.83 -13.12
C PRO A 225 -8.59 5.36 -13.54
N ILE A 226 -9.25 5.11 -14.67
CA ILE A 226 -9.45 3.76 -15.22
C ILE A 226 -8.10 3.08 -15.49
N ASP A 227 -7.09 3.87 -15.85
CA ASP A 227 -5.73 3.40 -16.17
C ASP A 227 -4.77 3.45 -14.96
N LEU A 228 -5.28 3.71 -13.75
CA LEU A 228 -4.45 3.83 -12.55
C LEU A 228 -3.70 2.53 -12.25
N ILE A 229 -4.20 1.34 -12.58
CA ILE A 229 -3.46 0.10 -12.29
C ILE A 229 -2.11 0.07 -13.00
N ASP A 230 -2.08 0.48 -14.27
CA ASP A 230 -0.85 0.59 -15.06
C ASP A 230 -0.03 1.82 -14.63
N THR A 231 -0.70 2.92 -14.27
CA THR A 231 -0.06 4.16 -13.77
C THR A 231 0.52 3.99 -12.36
N LEU A 232 -0.07 3.17 -11.50
CA LEU A 232 0.34 2.92 -10.12
C LEU A 232 1.50 1.95 -10.10
N ALA A 233 1.47 0.93 -10.95
CA ALA A 233 2.67 0.16 -11.22
C ALA A 233 3.76 1.07 -11.80
N ALA A 234 3.44 1.98 -12.73
CA ALA A 234 4.42 2.85 -13.37
C ALA A 234 4.99 3.91 -12.41
N ASP A 235 4.18 4.50 -11.54
CA ASP A 235 4.55 5.50 -10.55
C ASP A 235 5.33 4.86 -9.39
N VAL A 236 4.93 3.65 -8.95
CA VAL A 236 5.73 2.85 -8.01
C VAL A 236 7.08 2.47 -8.62
N ALA A 237 7.12 2.09 -9.91
CA ALA A 237 8.36 1.76 -10.60
C ALA A 237 9.22 2.98 -11.00
N ALA A 238 8.60 4.14 -11.24
CA ALA A 238 9.25 5.41 -11.53
C ALA A 238 9.75 6.10 -10.26
N GLY A 239 9.12 5.87 -9.10
CA GLY A 239 9.68 6.23 -7.79
C GLY A 239 11.02 5.55 -7.47
N GLY A 240 11.36 4.46 -8.18
CA GLY A 240 12.69 3.84 -8.19
C GLY A 240 13.60 4.29 -9.34
N ARG A 241 13.11 5.15 -10.25
CA ARG A 241 13.79 5.61 -11.48
C ARG A 241 13.45 7.09 -11.75
N GLU A 242 14.12 8.00 -11.05
CA GLU A 242 14.46 9.41 -11.41
C GLU A 242 14.61 10.22 -10.11
N ARG A 243 15.74 10.88 -9.79
CA ARG A 243 16.85 11.40 -10.60
C ARG A 243 18.20 11.07 -9.97
#